data_AF-A0A926AKT4-F1
#
_entry.id   AF-A0A926AKT4-F1
#
_cell.length_a   1.000
_cell.length_b   1.000
_cell.length_c   1.000
_cell.angle_alpha   90.00
_cell.angle_beta   90.00
_cell.angle_gamma   90.00
#
_symmetry.space_group_name_H-M   'P 1'
#
loop_
_entity.id
_entity.type
_entity.pdbx_description
1 polymer ?
#
loop_
_entity_poly.entity_id
_entity_poly.type
_entity_poly.pdbx_seq_one_letter_code
_entity_poly.pdbx_strand_id
1 'polypeptide(L)'
;NKNLGVISGTNFLSGGTTTFNGKTVVAGDVLVKFTFNGDTDLNGTVDFDDYSHIDNGFNNNRTGWYNGDFDYNGIVDFDDYSLIDQAFNTQGSVVLNAAGGLAGPGERAIISAIDGVSVIGRANAGFDVEAQINRGGNGNSLQAVPEPGTIGLAGVALLGALARRRRVTR
;
A
#
# COMPACT_ATOMS: atom_id res chain seq x y z
N ASN A 1 4.78 6.71 10.32
CA ASN A 1 4.53 5.29 9.99
C ASN A 1 5.82 4.46 9.89
N LYS A 2 6.93 4.88 10.50
CA LYS A 2 8.21 4.13 10.50
C LYS A 2 8.73 3.99 11.92
N ASN A 3 9.36 2.86 12.20
CA ASN A 3 10.01 2.56 13.47
C ASN A 3 11.23 1.65 13.24
N LEU A 4 11.96 1.32 14.30
CA LEU A 4 13.01 0.30 14.26
C LEU A 4 12.37 -1.08 14.25
N GLY A 5 12.51 -1.82 13.16
CA GLY A 5 12.18 -3.23 13.09
C GLY A 5 13.35 -4.10 13.51
N VAL A 6 13.08 -5.11 14.34
CA VAL A 6 14.06 -6.04 14.88
C VAL A 6 13.60 -7.48 14.67
N ILE A 7 14.36 -8.26 13.89
CA ILE A 7 14.06 -9.68 13.64
C ILE A 7 15.32 -10.54 13.83
N SER A 8 15.12 -11.81 14.15
CA SER A 8 16.22 -12.78 14.19
C SER A 8 16.66 -13.19 12.78
N GLY A 9 17.91 -13.63 12.66
CA GLY A 9 18.43 -14.20 11.42
C GLY A 9 17.62 -15.41 10.96
N THR A 10 17.10 -16.23 11.87
CA THR A 10 16.20 -17.33 11.52
C THR A 10 14.94 -16.85 10.79
N ASN A 11 14.30 -15.79 11.27
CA ASN A 11 13.06 -15.28 10.69
C ASN A 11 13.31 -14.56 9.37
N PHE A 12 14.44 -13.84 9.26
CA PHE A 12 14.85 -13.24 8.00
C PHE A 12 15.08 -14.29 6.91
N LEU A 13 15.79 -15.38 7.26
CA LEU A 13 16.10 -16.46 6.31
C LEU A 13 14.85 -17.22 5.85
N SER A 14 13.75 -17.23 6.61
CA SER A 14 12.48 -17.79 6.14
C SER A 14 11.80 -16.97 5.04
N GLY A 15 12.13 -15.68 4.90
CA GLY A 15 11.65 -14.82 3.81
C GLY A 15 12.35 -15.06 2.46
N GLY A 16 13.24 -16.05 2.35
CA GLY A 16 13.88 -16.45 1.09
C GLY A 16 15.08 -15.59 0.67
N THR A 17 15.40 -14.53 1.41
CA THR A 17 16.60 -13.70 1.18
C THR A 17 17.72 -14.10 2.14
N THR A 18 18.97 -14.17 1.65
CA THR A 18 20.14 -14.61 2.45
C THR A 18 21.12 -13.48 2.77
N THR A 19 20.85 -12.28 2.26
CA THR A 19 21.72 -11.12 2.44
C THR A 19 20.96 -9.92 2.96
N PHE A 20 21.50 -9.25 3.96
CA PHE A 20 20.98 -8.02 4.54
C PHE A 20 22.05 -6.93 4.44
N ASN A 21 21.74 -5.83 3.76
CA ASN A 21 22.70 -4.74 3.48
C ASN A 21 24.05 -5.22 2.91
N GLY A 22 24.02 -6.20 2.00
CA GLY A 22 25.22 -6.75 1.36
C GLY A 22 26.06 -7.70 2.25
N LYS A 23 25.56 -8.08 3.43
CA LYS A 23 26.17 -9.09 4.31
C LYS A 23 25.34 -10.36 4.28
N THR A 24 25.98 -11.51 4.18
CA THR A 24 25.31 -12.81 4.36
C THR A 24 24.80 -12.92 5.79
N VAL A 25 23.55 -13.33 5.94
CA VAL A 25 22.89 -13.52 7.24
C VAL A 25 23.00 -14.98 7.64
N VAL A 26 23.27 -15.22 8.92
CA VAL A 26 23.17 -16.54 9.55
C VAL A 26 22.09 -16.54 10.62
N ALA A 27 21.62 -17.72 11.00
CA ALA A 27 20.52 -17.90 11.96
C ALA A 27 20.74 -17.18 13.31
N GLY A 28 21.99 -17.05 13.76
CA GLY A 28 22.33 -16.42 15.04
C GLY A 28 22.38 -14.89 15.00
N ASP A 29 22.20 -14.26 13.84
CA ASP A 29 22.24 -12.81 13.72
C ASP A 29 20.96 -12.17 14.28
N VAL A 30 21.06 -10.88 14.62
CA VAL A 30 19.91 -10.02 14.88
C VAL A 30 19.97 -8.87 13.90
N LEU A 31 18.89 -8.69 13.14
CA LEU A 31 18.79 -7.68 12.10
C LEU A 31 17.95 -6.54 12.62
N VAL A 32 18.43 -5.32 12.37
CA VAL A 32 17.75 -4.08 12.74
C VAL A 32 17.68 -3.18 11.53
N LYS A 33 16.49 -2.68 11.20
CA LYS A 33 16.25 -1.74 10.11
C LYS A 33 15.29 -0.65 10.54
N PHE A 34 15.58 0.59 10.21
CA PHE A 34 14.57 1.64 10.28
C PHE A 34 13.66 1.51 9.05
N THR A 35 12.43 1.07 9.27
CA THR A 35 11.52 0.71 8.19
C THR A 35 10.06 1.06 8.52
N PHE A 36 9.13 0.77 7.61
CA PHE A 36 7.70 0.96 7.83
C PHE A 36 7.19 0.08 8.96
N ASN A 37 6.29 0.61 9.79
CA ASN A 37 5.53 -0.23 10.70
C ASN A 37 4.78 -1.25 9.85
N GLY A 38 4.88 -2.53 10.17
CA GLY A 38 4.33 -3.56 9.28
C GLY A 38 5.31 -4.22 8.32
N ASP A 39 6.50 -3.70 8.06
CA ASP A 39 7.49 -4.40 7.20
C ASP A 39 8.16 -5.51 8.04
N THR A 40 7.51 -6.65 8.14
CA THR A 40 7.84 -7.75 9.06
C THR A 40 9.07 -8.53 8.62
N ASP A 41 9.36 -8.56 7.32
CA ASP A 41 10.50 -9.27 6.72
C ASP A 41 11.69 -8.35 6.40
N LEU A 42 11.55 -7.05 6.66
CA LEU A 42 12.53 -5.99 6.41
C LEU A 42 12.86 -5.80 4.92
N ASN A 43 11.95 -6.12 4.00
CA ASN A 43 12.12 -5.92 2.56
C ASN A 43 11.92 -4.45 2.13
N GLY A 44 11.32 -3.62 2.99
CA GLY A 44 11.10 -2.18 2.76
C GLY A 44 9.74 -1.81 2.17
N THR A 45 8.86 -2.78 2.03
CA THR A 45 7.47 -2.67 1.57
C THR A 45 6.57 -3.28 2.63
N VAL A 46 5.35 -2.76 2.76
CA VAL A 46 4.28 -3.38 3.53
C VAL A 46 3.31 -3.99 2.54
N ASP A 47 3.10 -5.30 2.56
CA ASP A 47 2.19 -5.99 1.64
C ASP A 47 1.42 -7.14 2.32
N PHE A 48 0.86 -8.05 1.52
CA PHE A 48 0.05 -9.15 2.02
C PHE A 48 0.82 -10.11 2.93
N ASP A 49 2.10 -10.35 2.66
CA ASP A 49 2.90 -11.29 3.44
C ASP A 49 3.08 -10.78 4.87
N ASP A 50 3.20 -9.46 5.03
CA ASP A 50 3.25 -8.80 6.33
C ASP A 50 1.94 -8.92 7.13
N TYR A 51 0.79 -8.79 6.47
CA TYR A 51 -0.51 -9.01 7.10
C TYR A 51 -0.67 -10.46 7.57
N SER A 52 -0.18 -11.42 6.78
CA SER A 52 -0.17 -12.83 7.16
C SER A 52 0.66 -13.07 8.44
N HIS A 53 1.76 -12.33 8.61
CA HIS A 53 2.61 -12.40 9.80
C HIS A 53 1.93 -11.88 11.06
N ILE A 54 1.31 -10.69 11.02
CA ILE A 54 0.57 -10.16 12.18
C ILE A 54 -0.66 -11.00 12.52
N ASP A 55 -1.40 -11.47 11.51
CA ASP A 55 -2.55 -12.38 11.73
C ASP A 55 -2.11 -13.68 12.40
N ASN A 56 -0.98 -14.25 11.98
CA ASN A 56 -0.42 -15.42 12.62
C ASN A 56 0.01 -15.13 14.06
N GLY A 57 0.64 -13.98 14.30
CA GLY A 57 1.08 -13.55 15.62
C GLY A 57 -0.08 -13.40 16.59
N PHE A 58 -1.12 -12.67 16.18
CA PHE A 58 -2.35 -12.50 16.94
C PHE A 58 -3.00 -13.85 17.28
N ASN A 59 -3.25 -14.70 16.28
CA ASN A 59 -3.95 -15.98 16.45
C ASN A 59 -3.19 -16.99 17.33
N ASN A 60 -1.86 -16.83 17.46
CA ASN A 60 -1.02 -17.74 18.23
C ASN A 60 -0.40 -17.10 19.48
N ASN A 61 -0.85 -15.89 19.86
CA ASN A 61 -0.32 -15.13 21.00
C ASN A 61 1.21 -14.99 20.95
N ARG A 62 1.76 -14.73 19.76
CA ARG A 62 3.18 -14.44 19.57
C ARG A 62 3.43 -12.94 19.66
N THR A 63 4.68 -12.57 19.88
CA THR A 63 5.15 -11.19 20.04
C THR A 63 6.43 -10.99 19.21
N GLY A 64 6.93 -9.77 19.17
CA GLY A 64 8.06 -9.32 18.38
C GLY A 64 7.66 -8.88 16.98
N TRP A 65 8.49 -8.03 16.39
CA TRP A 65 8.25 -7.35 15.12
C TRP A 65 7.82 -8.29 13.99
N TYR A 66 8.50 -9.43 13.84
CA TYR A 66 8.19 -10.43 12.81
C TYR A 66 6.79 -11.04 12.95
N ASN A 67 6.21 -11.01 14.15
CA ASN A 67 4.87 -11.52 14.43
C ASN A 67 3.83 -10.39 14.55
N GLY A 68 4.20 -9.14 14.30
CA GLY A 68 3.25 -8.03 14.29
C GLY A 68 3.16 -7.16 15.54
N ASP A 69 4.07 -7.30 16.51
CA ASP A 69 4.17 -6.40 17.68
C ASP A 69 5.10 -5.23 17.32
N PHE A 70 4.52 -4.15 16.81
CA PHE A 70 5.23 -3.03 16.19
C PHE A 70 5.51 -1.88 17.17
N ASP A 71 4.78 -1.83 18.28
CA ASP A 71 5.00 -0.88 19.37
C ASP A 71 5.85 -1.45 20.52
N TYR A 72 6.21 -2.74 20.45
CA TYR A 72 7.02 -3.48 21.43
C TYR A 72 6.40 -3.58 22.82
N ASN A 73 5.07 -3.56 22.92
CA ASN A 73 4.38 -3.67 24.20
C ASN A 73 4.26 -5.13 24.70
N GLY A 74 4.63 -6.11 23.87
CA GLY A 74 4.62 -7.54 24.20
C GLY A 74 3.33 -8.26 23.82
N ILE A 75 2.39 -7.58 23.18
CA ILE A 75 1.08 -8.08 22.77
C ILE A 75 0.86 -7.63 21.32
N VAL A 76 0.31 -8.51 20.50
CA VAL A 76 -0.20 -8.13 19.18
C VAL A 76 -1.68 -7.81 19.33
N ASP A 77 -2.08 -6.57 19.07
CA ASP A 77 -3.48 -6.15 19.16
C ASP A 77 -3.89 -5.09 18.13
N PHE A 78 -5.01 -4.41 18.38
CA PHE A 78 -5.58 -3.40 17.49
C PHE A 78 -4.64 -2.21 17.24
N ASP A 79 -3.81 -1.85 18.22
CA ASP A 79 -2.88 -0.73 18.07
C ASP A 79 -1.81 -1.07 17.01
N ASP A 80 -1.35 -2.33 16.96
CA ASP A 80 -0.43 -2.80 15.91
C ASP A 80 -1.07 -2.81 14.52
N TYR A 81 -2.31 -3.29 14.40
CA TYR A 81 -3.06 -3.23 13.14
C TYR A 81 -3.21 -1.80 12.63
N SER A 82 -3.46 -0.85 13.54
CA SER A 82 -3.54 0.58 13.19
C SER A 82 -2.21 1.11 12.65
N LEU A 83 -1.07 0.63 13.14
CA LEU A 83 0.26 1.03 12.69
C LEU A 83 0.59 0.50 11.28
N ILE A 84 0.32 -0.78 10.99
CA ILE A 84 0.53 -1.38 9.67
C ILE A 84 -0.43 -0.79 8.63
N ASP A 85 -1.70 -0.58 8.97
CA ASP A 85 -2.69 0.03 8.07
C ASP A 85 -2.28 1.45 7.67
N GLN A 86 -1.82 2.25 8.65
CA GLN A 86 -1.33 3.59 8.37
C GLN A 86 -0.11 3.54 7.45
N ALA A 87 0.81 2.61 7.70
CA ALA A 87 2.01 2.46 6.89
C ALA A 87 1.69 2.03 5.46
N PHE A 88 0.84 1.02 5.28
CA PHE A 88 0.41 0.53 3.97
C PHE A 88 -0.18 1.65 3.10
N ASN A 89 -1.02 2.51 3.70
CA ASN A 89 -1.65 3.63 2.99
C ASN A 89 -0.69 4.78 2.64
N THR A 90 0.46 4.89 3.31
CA THR A 90 1.36 6.05 3.18
C THR A 90 2.77 5.71 2.68
N GLN A 91 3.14 4.44 2.60
CA GLN A 91 4.46 3.98 2.14
C GLN A 91 4.80 4.38 0.70
N GLY A 92 3.78 4.54 -0.16
CA GLY A 92 3.92 5.02 -1.55
C GLY A 92 3.61 6.50 -1.73
N SER A 93 3.33 7.24 -0.66
CA SER A 93 2.98 8.66 -0.75
C SER A 93 4.22 9.49 -1.09
N VAL A 94 4.17 10.20 -2.21
CA VAL A 94 5.17 11.20 -2.55
C VAL A 94 4.96 12.41 -1.64
N VAL A 95 5.85 12.59 -0.67
CA VAL A 95 5.89 13.83 0.13
C VAL A 95 6.36 14.96 -0.79
N LEU A 96 5.40 15.73 -1.30
CA LEU A 96 5.69 16.99 -1.98
C LEU A 96 6.13 18.00 -0.92
N ASN A 97 7.43 18.11 -0.74
CA ASN A 97 8.00 19.07 0.20
C ASN A 97 7.81 20.48 -0.40
N ALA A 98 6.77 21.19 0.03
CA ALA A 98 6.50 22.58 -0.38
C ALA A 98 7.62 23.57 0.05
N ALA A 99 8.64 23.10 0.77
CA ALA A 99 9.79 23.87 1.24
C ALA A 99 11.02 23.83 0.30
N GLY A 100 10.94 23.18 -0.87
CA GLY A 100 11.97 23.32 -1.91
C GLY A 100 11.64 24.53 -2.76
N GLY A 101 12.38 25.63 -2.59
CA GLY A 101 12.18 26.91 -3.30
C GLY A 101 11.76 26.73 -4.75
N LEU A 102 10.74 27.49 -5.16
CA LEU A 102 10.28 27.57 -6.54
C LEU A 102 11.50 27.64 -7.45
N ALA A 103 11.66 26.60 -8.27
CA ALA A 103 12.75 26.48 -9.22
C ALA A 103 12.88 27.81 -9.98
N GLY A 104 14.12 28.29 -10.14
CA GLY A 104 14.38 29.59 -10.73
C GLY A 104 13.71 29.73 -12.12
N PRO A 105 13.58 30.96 -12.64
CA PRO A 105 12.95 31.20 -13.95
C PRO A 105 13.56 30.27 -15.02
N GLY A 106 12.75 29.34 -15.54
CA GLY A 106 13.15 28.40 -16.59
C GLY A 106 13.22 26.92 -16.20
N GLU A 107 13.20 26.59 -14.91
CA GLU A 107 13.22 25.20 -14.44
C GLU A 107 11.80 24.61 -14.30
N ARG A 108 11.64 23.35 -14.70
CA ARG A 108 10.35 22.63 -14.61
C ARG A 108 10.22 22.03 -13.22
N ALA A 109 9.20 22.43 -12.46
CA ALA A 109 8.86 21.81 -11.18
C ALA A 109 7.65 20.88 -11.36
N ILE A 110 7.71 19.69 -10.75
CA ILE A 110 6.53 18.84 -10.59
C ILE A 110 5.74 19.45 -9.42
N ILE A 111 4.62 20.10 -9.73
CA ILE A 111 3.82 20.84 -8.75
C ILE A 111 2.81 19.91 -8.07
N SER A 112 2.40 18.83 -8.74
CA SER A 112 1.49 17.83 -8.20
C SER A 112 1.62 16.50 -8.94
N ALA A 113 1.70 15.41 -8.18
CA ALA A 113 1.47 14.06 -8.65
C ALA A 113 0.22 13.53 -7.94
N ILE A 114 -0.94 13.69 -8.59
CA ILE A 114 -2.15 12.97 -8.22
C ILE A 114 -2.15 11.71 -9.10
N ASP A 115 -2.58 10.57 -8.57
CA ASP A 115 -2.52 9.26 -9.24
C ASP A 115 -2.78 9.32 -10.76
N GLY A 116 -1.77 8.96 -11.55
CA GLY A 116 -1.81 8.99 -13.03
C GLY A 116 -1.73 10.36 -13.71
N VAL A 117 -1.62 11.46 -12.97
CA VAL A 117 -1.60 12.84 -13.48
C VAL A 117 -0.35 13.57 -12.99
N SER A 118 0.64 13.73 -13.87
CA SER A 118 1.78 14.63 -13.66
C SER A 118 1.41 16.03 -14.14
N VAL A 119 1.28 16.99 -13.22
CA VAL A 119 1.14 18.41 -13.55
C VAL A 119 2.53 19.04 -13.64
N ILE A 120 3.03 19.24 -14.85
CA ILE A 120 4.28 19.97 -15.12
C ILE A 120 3.92 21.45 -15.28
N GLY A 121 4.20 22.25 -14.26
CA GLY A 121 4.09 23.71 -14.35
C GLY A 121 5.42 24.36 -14.72
N ARG A 122 5.36 25.52 -15.39
CA ARG A 122 6.51 26.41 -15.60
C ARG A 122 6.18 27.73 -14.90
N ALA A 123 7.03 28.19 -14.00
CA ALA A 123 6.86 29.50 -13.38
C ALA A 123 7.39 30.58 -14.36
N ASN A 124 6.52 31.13 -15.21
CA ASN A 124 6.81 32.35 -15.95
C ASN A 124 6.19 33.54 -15.19
N ALA A 125 6.80 34.73 -15.30
CA ALA A 125 6.44 35.96 -14.56
C ALA A 125 5.08 36.60 -14.95
N GLY A 126 4.12 35.78 -15.38
CA GLY A 126 2.72 36.10 -15.64
C GLY A 126 1.95 34.81 -15.41
N PHE A 127 0.92 34.86 -14.58
CA PHE A 127 0.12 33.70 -14.17
C PHE A 127 -0.74 33.21 -15.36
N ASP A 128 -0.11 32.56 -16.32
CA ASP A 128 -0.78 31.79 -17.38
C ASP A 128 -0.47 30.31 -17.13
N VAL A 129 -1.34 29.63 -16.38
CA VAL A 129 -1.24 28.18 -16.17
C VAL A 129 -1.85 27.49 -17.40
N GLU A 130 -1.04 27.18 -18.40
CA GLU A 130 -1.43 26.20 -19.42
C GLU A 130 -1.27 24.78 -18.84
N ALA A 131 -2.37 24.20 -18.35
CA ALA A 131 -2.41 22.80 -17.99
C ALA A 131 -2.30 21.95 -19.26
N GLN A 132 -1.08 21.55 -19.64
CA GLN A 132 -0.91 20.47 -20.62
C GLN A 132 -1.25 19.14 -19.95
N ILE A 133 -2.53 18.77 -20.01
CA ILE A 133 -2.97 17.42 -19.67
C ILE A 133 -2.48 16.50 -20.78
N ASN A 134 -1.31 15.88 -20.60
CA ASN A 134 -0.93 14.72 -21.39
C ASN A 134 -1.80 13.53 -20.95
N ARG A 135 -3.08 13.53 -21.36
CA ARG A 135 -3.86 12.31 -21.52
C ARG A 135 -3.29 11.59 -22.75
N GLY A 136 -2.04 11.16 -22.62
CA GLY A 136 -1.43 10.23 -23.55
C GLY A 136 -2.26 8.98 -23.51
N GLY A 137 -3.01 8.73 -24.59
CA GLY A 137 -3.69 7.47 -24.81
C GLY A 137 -2.65 6.35 -24.78
N ASN A 138 -2.55 5.71 -23.64
CA ASN A 138 -2.25 4.30 -23.54
C ASN A 138 -2.95 3.84 -22.27
N GLY A 139 -4.01 3.07 -22.44
CA GLY A 139 -4.83 2.59 -21.34
C GLY A 139 -3.96 1.87 -20.33
N ASN A 140 -3.62 2.56 -19.25
CA ASN A 140 -3.43 1.87 -17.99
C ASN A 140 -4.83 1.40 -17.64
N SER A 141 -5.12 0.16 -18.02
CA SER A 141 -6.16 -0.61 -17.41
C SER A 141 -5.95 -0.47 -15.90
N LEU A 142 -6.75 0.39 -15.28
CA LEU A 142 -7.37 0.00 -14.03
C LEU A 142 -8.03 -1.32 -14.40
N GLN A 143 -7.32 -2.43 -14.20
CA GLN A 143 -7.95 -3.73 -14.16
C GLN A 143 -8.99 -3.55 -13.08
N ALA A 144 -10.24 -3.35 -13.49
CA ALA A 144 -11.36 -3.39 -12.59
C ALA A 144 -11.19 -4.72 -11.86
N VAL A 145 -10.81 -4.66 -10.58
CA VAL A 145 -10.90 -5.81 -9.70
C VAL A 145 -12.35 -6.25 -9.83
N PRO A 146 -12.64 -7.45 -10.37
CA PRO A 146 -14.01 -7.92 -10.45
C PRO A 146 -14.50 -8.03 -9.01
N GLU A 147 -15.39 -7.13 -8.59
CA GLU A 147 -15.99 -7.27 -7.27
C GLU A 147 -16.74 -8.60 -7.24
N PRO A 148 -16.53 -9.46 -6.22
CA PRO A 148 -17.25 -10.74 -6.12
C PRO A 148 -18.79 -10.60 -6.02
N GLY A 149 -19.34 -9.39 -6.04
CA GLY A 149 -20.77 -9.12 -5.98
C GLY A 149 -21.49 -8.85 -7.32
N THR A 150 -20.80 -8.55 -8.43
CA THR A 150 -21.49 -8.05 -9.65
C THR A 150 -22.13 -9.15 -10.51
N ILE A 151 -21.80 -10.43 -10.31
CA ILE A 151 -22.47 -11.54 -11.01
C ILE A 151 -23.79 -11.95 -10.30
N GLY A 152 -23.96 -11.62 -9.02
CA GLY A 152 -25.18 -11.96 -8.27
C GLY A 152 -26.42 -11.14 -8.63
N LEU A 153 -26.25 -9.86 -8.99
CA LEU A 153 -27.39 -8.96 -9.22
C LEU A 153 -28.03 -9.08 -10.62
N ALA A 154 -27.29 -9.56 -11.62
CA ALA A 154 -27.82 -9.76 -12.98
C ALA A 154 -28.75 -10.99 -13.08
N GLY A 155 -28.56 -12.01 -12.23
CA GLY A 155 -29.38 -13.23 -12.25
C GLY A 155 -30.76 -13.07 -11.62
N VAL A 156 -30.90 -12.24 -10.58
CA VAL A 156 -32.16 -12.07 -9.83
C VAL A 156 -33.18 -11.24 -10.63
N ALA A 157 -32.74 -10.28 -11.43
CA ALA A 157 -33.63 -9.45 -12.24
C ALA A 157 -34.30 -10.23 -13.39
N LEU A 158 -33.64 -11.23 -13.97
CA LEU A 158 -34.19 -12.01 -15.09
C LEU A 158 -35.24 -13.04 -14.63
N LEU A 159 -35.05 -13.67 -13.46
CA LEU A 159 -36.02 -14.60 -12.87
C LEU A 159 -37.31 -13.91 -12.42
N GLY A 160 -37.22 -12.68 -11.89
CA GLY A 160 -38.41 -11.90 -11.50
C GLY A 160 -39.29 -11.48 -12.68
N ALA A 161 -38.70 -11.23 -13.86
CA ALA A 161 -39.45 -10.83 -15.06
C ALA A 161 -40.17 -12.02 -15.75
N LEU A 162 -39.64 -13.24 -15.63
CA LEU A 162 -40.26 -14.45 -16.19
C LEU A 162 -41.42 -14.99 -15.34
N ALA A 163 -41.44 -14.74 -14.02
CA ALA A 163 -42.54 -15.17 -13.15
C ALA A 163 -43.83 -14.33 -13.29
N ARG A 164 -43.77 -13.15 -13.94
CA ARG A 164 -44.91 -12.22 -14.01
C ARG A 164 -45.88 -12.45 -15.18
N ARG A 165 -45.65 -13.45 -16.04
CA ARG A 165 -46.48 -13.66 -17.25
C ARG A 165 -47.45 -14.85 -17.21
N ARG A 166 -48.01 -15.20 -16.05
CA ARG A 166 -49.25 -16.00 -15.98
C ARG A 166 -50.19 -15.56 -14.87
N ARG A 167 -51.05 -14.60 -15.19
CA ARG A 167 -52.46 -14.56 -14.76
C ARG A 167 -53.24 -13.72 -15.76
N VAL A 168 -53.82 -14.38 -16.75
CA VAL A 168 -54.96 -13.85 -17.52
C VAL A 168 -56.22 -14.29 -16.78
N THR A 169 -57.16 -13.36 -16.66
CA THR A 169 -58.35 -13.27 -15.80
C THR A 169 -59.59 -14.02 -16.31
N ARG A 170 -60.43 -14.44 -15.35
CA ARG A 170 -61.88 -14.73 -15.34
C ARG A 170 -62.49 -15.62 -16.42
#